data_AF-A0A944ZS68-F1
#
_entry.id   AF-A0A944ZS68-F1
#
_cell.length_a   1.000
_cell.length_b   1.000
_cell.length_c   1.000
_cell.angle_alpha   90.00
_cell.angle_beta   90.00
_cell.angle_gamma   90.00
#
_symmetry.space_group_name_H-M   'P 1'
#
loop_
_entity.id
_entity.type
_entity.pdbx_description
1 polymer ?
#
loop_
_entity_poly.entity_id
_entity_poly.type
_entity_poly.pdbx_seq_one_letter_code
_entity_poly.pdbx_strand_id
1 'polypeptide(L)'
;MTQDDSKKDGAGNKSSLVKVDPTKSNEQYIKEVEAYYIIPKLVREVFPDLVKLIFETESMDADEREYWLQILPIMTEEQISKFRDILVNEKDQLSKLDQDYEKEMKDIDKKYGKEFNEEEIKARKAELQKQESASEAQEQQTEADLLKQLENL
;
A
#
# COMPACT_ATOMS: atom_id res chain seq x y z
N MET A 1 0.64 3.29 -52.95
CA MET A 1 -0.24 2.44 -52.12
C MET A 1 0.57 2.01 -50.90
N THR A 2 0.43 2.63 -49.72
CA THR A 2 -0.60 2.37 -48.66
C THR A 2 -0.63 0.90 -48.27
N GLN A 3 -0.43 0.43 -47.04
CA GLN A 3 -0.32 0.95 -45.65
C GLN A 3 0.58 -0.06 -44.89
N ASP A 4 1.51 0.32 -44.01
CA ASP A 4 1.33 0.64 -42.59
C ASP A 4 0.36 -0.29 -41.84
N ASP A 5 0.89 -1.35 -41.22
CA ASP A 5 0.21 -2.16 -40.21
C ASP A 5 1.12 -2.36 -38.99
N SER A 6 1.65 -1.24 -38.49
CA SER A 6 2.17 -1.14 -37.12
C SER A 6 1.06 -0.60 -36.21
N LYS A 7 0.10 -1.44 -35.82
CA LYS A 7 -0.68 -1.20 -34.60
C LYS A 7 -1.40 -2.45 -34.11
N LYS A 8 -0.71 -3.23 -33.28
CA LYS A 8 -1.37 -4.20 -32.37
C LYS A 8 -0.90 -3.99 -30.94
N ASP A 9 -0.87 -2.74 -30.52
CA ASP A 9 -0.64 -2.33 -29.13
C ASP A 9 -1.90 -1.60 -28.65
N GLY A 10 -2.71 -2.28 -27.84
CA GLY A 10 -3.98 -1.73 -27.37
C GLY A 10 -4.77 -2.58 -26.39
N ALA A 11 -4.33 -3.80 -26.05
CA ALA A 11 -4.82 -4.51 -24.88
C ALA A 11 -4.01 -4.08 -23.64
N GLY A 12 -3.98 -2.77 -23.39
CA GLY A 12 -3.41 -2.23 -22.17
C GLY A 12 -4.28 -2.69 -21.01
N ASN A 13 -3.79 -3.69 -20.28
CA ASN A 13 -4.14 -4.09 -18.92
C ASN A 13 -5.33 -3.34 -18.31
N LYS A 14 -6.56 -3.70 -18.71
CA LYS A 14 -7.82 -3.14 -18.18
C LYS A 14 -8.02 -3.47 -16.70
N SER A 15 -7.26 -4.43 -16.17
CA SER A 15 -7.37 -4.89 -14.78
C SER A 15 -6.78 -3.90 -13.77
N SER A 16 -5.74 -3.14 -14.15
CA SER A 16 -4.96 -2.29 -13.23
C SER A 16 -5.47 -0.85 -13.06
N LEU A 17 -6.70 -0.52 -13.47
CA LEU A 17 -7.24 0.84 -13.37
C LEU A 17 -8.11 1.09 -12.11
N VAL A 18 -8.32 0.10 -11.26
CA VAL A 18 -9.31 0.18 -10.18
C VAL A 18 -8.67 0.69 -8.89
N LYS A 19 -8.98 1.93 -8.52
CA LYS A 19 -8.86 2.40 -7.14
C LYS A 19 -10.24 2.27 -6.50
N VAL A 20 -10.36 1.44 -5.48
CA VAL A 20 -11.59 1.31 -4.69
C VAL A 20 -11.83 2.65 -3.99
N ASP A 21 -12.82 3.41 -4.44
CA ASP A 21 -13.16 4.71 -3.87
C ASP A 21 -14.41 4.57 -2.98
N PRO A 22 -14.27 4.51 -1.64
CA PRO A 22 -15.39 4.28 -0.73
C PRO A 22 -16.45 5.39 -0.76
N THR A 23 -16.16 6.55 -1.37
CA THR A 23 -17.07 7.70 -1.50
C THR A 23 -17.95 7.66 -2.75
N LYS A 24 -17.69 6.74 -3.70
CA LYS A 24 -18.45 6.65 -4.94
C LYS A 24 -19.78 5.93 -4.73
N SER A 25 -20.86 6.56 -5.20
CA SER A 25 -22.20 5.97 -5.25
C SER A 25 -22.26 4.84 -6.29
N ASN A 26 -23.16 3.87 -6.11
CA ASN A 26 -23.34 2.76 -7.05
C ASN A 26 -23.61 3.27 -8.48
N GLU A 27 -24.30 4.40 -8.64
CA GLU A 27 -24.57 5.03 -9.93
C GLU A 27 -23.30 5.57 -10.62
N GLN A 28 -22.32 6.02 -9.85
CA GLN A 28 -21.03 6.50 -10.38
C GLN A 28 -20.17 5.31 -10.84
N TYR A 29 -20.16 4.23 -10.06
CA TYR A 29 -19.52 2.98 -10.46
C TYR A 29 -20.12 2.44 -11.75
N ILE A 30 -21.44 2.39 -11.87
CA ILE A 30 -22.11 1.94 -13.09
C ILE A 30 -21.69 2.78 -14.31
N LYS A 31 -21.62 4.11 -14.18
CA LYS A 31 -21.15 4.99 -15.28
C LYS A 31 -19.70 4.73 -15.68
N GLU A 32 -18.83 4.47 -14.71
CA GLU A 32 -17.42 4.13 -14.97
C GLU A 32 -17.31 2.75 -15.63
N VAL A 33 -18.04 1.75 -15.13
CA VAL A 33 -18.07 0.39 -15.68
C VAL A 33 -18.65 0.39 -17.10
N GLU A 34 -19.66 1.21 -17.39
CA GLU A 34 -20.23 1.37 -18.74
C GLU A 34 -19.23 1.90 -19.78
N ALA A 35 -18.17 2.59 -19.34
CA ALA A 35 -17.11 3.02 -20.25
C ALA A 35 -16.22 1.84 -20.70
N TYR A 36 -16.20 0.74 -19.94
CA TYR A 36 -15.33 -0.41 -20.16
C TYR A 36 -16.06 -1.69 -20.56
N TYR A 37 -17.32 -1.87 -20.14
CA TYR A 37 -18.09 -3.10 -20.25
C TYR A 37 -19.54 -2.85 -20.66
N ILE A 38 -20.13 -3.83 -21.36
CA ILE A 38 -21.53 -3.80 -21.76
C ILE A 38 -22.37 -4.36 -20.61
N ILE A 39 -23.05 -3.50 -19.85
CA ILE A 39 -23.92 -3.95 -18.75
C ILE A 39 -25.37 -4.08 -19.23
N PRO A 40 -26.01 -5.27 -19.09
CA PRO A 40 -27.43 -5.43 -19.39
C PRO A 40 -28.30 -4.48 -18.54
N LYS A 41 -29.37 -3.92 -19.14
CA LYS A 41 -30.26 -2.97 -18.44
C LYS A 41 -30.84 -3.55 -17.14
N LEU A 42 -31.24 -4.83 -17.16
CA LEU A 42 -31.77 -5.51 -15.99
C LEU A 42 -30.77 -5.53 -14.82
N VAL A 43 -29.49 -5.76 -15.12
CA VAL A 43 -28.43 -5.79 -14.10
C VAL A 43 -28.24 -4.41 -13.48
N ARG A 44 -28.27 -3.36 -14.32
CA ARG A 44 -28.13 -1.98 -13.88
C ARG A 44 -29.21 -1.56 -12.88
N GLU A 45 -30.44 -2.00 -13.12
CA GLU A 45 -31.60 -1.58 -12.33
C GLU A 45 -31.81 -2.46 -11.09
N VAL A 46 -31.53 -3.76 -11.20
CA VAL A 46 -31.86 -4.74 -10.15
C VAL A 46 -30.67 -5.04 -9.23
N PHE A 47 -29.43 -5.01 -9.75
CA PHE A 47 -28.23 -5.44 -9.01
C PHE A 47 -27.09 -4.39 -9.00
N PRO A 48 -27.35 -3.12 -8.65
CA PRO A 48 -26.33 -2.08 -8.67
C PRO A 48 -25.20 -2.30 -7.64
N ASP A 49 -25.50 -2.97 -6.52
CA ASP A 49 -24.51 -3.33 -5.50
C ASP A 49 -23.58 -4.45 -5.97
N LEU A 50 -24.12 -5.42 -6.70
CA LEU A 50 -23.35 -6.54 -7.24
C LEU A 50 -22.42 -6.11 -8.37
N VAL A 51 -22.84 -5.18 -9.22
CA VAL A 51 -21.97 -4.57 -10.24
C VAL A 51 -20.75 -3.92 -9.59
N LYS A 52 -20.95 -3.20 -8.47
CA LYS A 52 -19.85 -2.62 -7.70
C LYS A 52 -18.93 -3.70 -7.16
N LEU A 53 -19.46 -4.78 -6.57
CA LEU A 53 -18.64 -5.88 -6.04
C LEU A 53 -17.81 -6.60 -7.13
N ILE A 54 -18.41 -6.87 -8.30
CA ILE A 54 -17.72 -7.49 -9.45
C ILE A 54 -16.58 -6.59 -9.96
N PHE A 55 -16.78 -5.28 -9.94
CA PHE A 55 -15.75 -4.34 -10.38
C PHE A 55 -14.65 -4.12 -9.34
N GLU A 56 -14.98 -4.18 -8.04
CA GLU A 56 -14.03 -4.03 -6.94
C GLU A 56 -13.21 -5.29 -6.63
N THR A 57 -13.69 -6.49 -6.98
CA THR A 57 -12.93 -7.72 -6.70
C THR A 57 -11.63 -7.78 -7.52
N GLU A 58 -10.54 -8.13 -6.83
CA GLU A 58 -9.22 -8.34 -7.42
C GLU A 58 -9.05 -9.75 -7.98
N SER A 59 -9.97 -10.68 -7.66
CA SER A 59 -9.91 -12.08 -8.09
C SER A 59 -10.41 -12.32 -9.52
N MET A 60 -10.99 -11.30 -10.17
CA MET A 60 -11.50 -11.41 -11.54
C MET A 60 -10.70 -10.58 -12.54
N ASP A 61 -10.43 -11.17 -13.70
CA ASP A 61 -9.91 -10.43 -14.85
C ASP A 61 -11.00 -9.64 -15.60
N ALA A 62 -10.59 -8.91 -16.64
CA ALA A 62 -11.54 -8.09 -17.39
C ALA A 62 -12.59 -8.91 -18.14
N ASP A 63 -12.22 -10.07 -18.67
CA ASP A 63 -13.10 -10.92 -19.49
C ASP A 63 -14.09 -11.66 -18.58
N GLU A 64 -13.63 -12.13 -17.42
CA GLU A 64 -14.45 -12.74 -16.38
C GLU A 64 -15.49 -11.77 -15.83
N ARG A 65 -15.12 -10.51 -15.57
CA ARG A 65 -16.07 -9.47 -15.14
C ARG A 65 -17.18 -9.27 -16.17
N GLU A 66 -16.83 -9.19 -17.45
CA GLU A 66 -17.82 -9.06 -18.53
C GLU A 66 -18.75 -10.28 -18.59
N TYR A 67 -18.18 -11.49 -18.49
CA TYR A 67 -18.91 -12.75 -18.49
C TYR A 67 -19.92 -12.82 -17.34
N TRP A 68 -19.50 -12.48 -16.11
CA TRP A 68 -20.39 -12.45 -14.95
C TRP A 68 -21.54 -11.47 -15.16
N LEU A 69 -21.27 -10.26 -15.65
CA LEU A 69 -22.29 -9.25 -15.95
C LEU A 69 -23.33 -9.72 -16.99
N GLN A 70 -22.93 -10.53 -17.98
CA GLN A 70 -23.87 -11.10 -18.95
C GLN A 70 -24.73 -12.23 -18.37
N ILE A 71 -24.24 -12.95 -17.36
CA ILE A 71 -24.90 -14.13 -16.79
C ILE A 71 -25.79 -13.79 -15.60
N LEU A 72 -25.54 -12.68 -14.90
CA LEU A 72 -26.40 -12.18 -13.81
C LEU A 72 -27.91 -12.25 -14.13
N PRO A 73 -28.41 -11.86 -15.33
CA PRO A 73 -29.83 -11.95 -15.69
C PRO A 73 -30.40 -13.37 -15.77
N ILE A 74 -29.55 -14.38 -15.98
CA ILE A 74 -29.92 -15.76 -16.26
C ILE A 74 -29.84 -16.63 -15.00
N MET A 75 -29.09 -16.16 -13.99
CA MET A 75 -28.95 -16.87 -12.72
C MET A 75 -30.23 -16.85 -11.88
N THR A 76 -30.41 -17.89 -11.07
CA THR A 76 -31.48 -17.94 -10.08
C THR A 76 -31.14 -17.07 -8.87
N GLU A 77 -32.15 -16.68 -8.08
CA GLU A 77 -31.97 -15.87 -6.88
C GLU A 77 -31.01 -16.53 -5.87
N GLU A 78 -31.06 -17.85 -5.70
CA GLU A 78 -30.13 -18.58 -4.84
C GLU A 78 -28.68 -18.51 -5.34
N GLN A 79 -28.47 -18.57 -6.65
CA GLN A 79 -27.15 -18.46 -7.25
C GLN A 79 -26.59 -17.04 -7.07
N ILE A 80 -27.45 -16.02 -7.25
CA ILE A 80 -27.09 -14.62 -7.05
C ILE A 80 -26.72 -14.37 -5.58
N SER A 81 -27.49 -14.92 -4.63
CA SER A 81 -27.17 -14.81 -3.20
C SER A 81 -25.81 -15.44 -2.88
N LYS A 82 -25.56 -16.68 -3.33
CA LYS A 82 -24.28 -17.35 -3.11
C LYS A 82 -23.12 -16.59 -3.73
N PHE A 83 -23.29 -16.08 -4.95
CA PHE A 83 -22.28 -15.31 -5.64
C PHE A 83 -21.97 -14.00 -4.90
N ARG A 84 -23.00 -13.31 -4.41
CA ARG A 84 -22.86 -12.13 -3.55
C ARG A 84 -22.11 -12.46 -2.27
N ASP A 85 -22.47 -13.55 -1.59
CA ASP A 85 -21.83 -13.97 -0.34
C ASP A 85 -20.34 -14.29 -0.54
N ILE A 86 -19.98 -14.93 -1.66
CA ILE A 86 -18.58 -15.19 -2.02
C ILE A 86 -17.81 -13.88 -2.16
N LEU A 87 -18.33 -12.91 -2.92
CA LEU A 87 -17.66 -11.63 -3.14
C LEU A 87 -17.55 -10.79 -1.86
N VAL A 88 -18.56 -10.81 -1.01
CA VAL A 88 -18.52 -10.11 0.29
C VAL A 88 -17.51 -10.77 1.22
N ASN A 89 -17.51 -12.10 1.33
CA ASN A 89 -16.55 -12.81 2.17
C ASN A 89 -15.11 -12.62 1.69
N GLU A 90 -14.88 -12.61 0.38
CA GLU A 90 -13.57 -12.29 -0.18
C GLU A 90 -13.10 -10.89 0.25
N LYS A 91 -13.96 -9.88 0.07
CA LYS A 91 -13.67 -8.50 0.47
C LYS A 91 -13.36 -8.38 1.97
N ASP A 92 -14.13 -9.08 2.82
CA ASP A 92 -13.91 -9.09 4.26
C ASP A 92 -12.60 -9.80 4.63
N GLN A 93 -12.25 -10.89 3.94
CA GLN A 93 -10.99 -11.59 4.14
C GLN A 93 -9.78 -10.73 3.75
N LEU A 94 -9.85 -10.04 2.61
CA LEU A 94 -8.81 -9.11 2.16
C LEU A 94 -8.69 -7.92 3.13
N SER A 95 -9.81 -7.31 3.52
CA SER A 95 -9.79 -6.20 4.48
C SER A 95 -9.22 -6.61 5.84
N LYS A 96 -9.49 -7.85 6.28
CA LYS A 96 -8.92 -8.38 7.51
C LYS A 96 -7.41 -8.60 7.39
N LEU A 97 -6.97 -9.14 6.26
CA LEU A 97 -5.55 -9.34 5.98
C LEU A 97 -4.80 -7.99 5.98
N ASP A 98 -5.37 -6.96 5.35
CA ASP A 98 -4.79 -5.61 5.35
C ASP A 98 -4.68 -5.03 6.77
N GLN A 99 -5.71 -5.21 7.60
CA GLN A 99 -5.67 -4.77 9.00
C GLN A 99 -4.61 -5.51 9.82
N ASP A 100 -4.49 -6.82 9.63
CA ASP A 100 -3.49 -7.64 10.30
C ASP A 100 -2.07 -7.21 9.86
N TYR A 101 -1.85 -6.96 8.56
CA TYR A 101 -0.58 -6.41 8.05
C TYR A 101 -0.27 -5.01 8.58
N GLU A 102 -1.25 -4.10 8.59
CA GLU A 102 -1.06 -2.74 9.11
C GLU A 102 -0.69 -2.78 10.61
N LYS A 103 -1.32 -3.69 11.36
CA LYS A 103 -1.00 -3.92 12.77
C LYS A 103 0.41 -4.47 12.94
N GLU A 104 0.80 -5.48 12.16
CA GLU A 104 2.15 -6.04 12.21
C GLU A 104 3.20 -4.99 11.85
N MET A 105 2.96 -4.15 10.83
CA MET A 105 3.86 -3.04 10.50
C MET A 105 3.98 -2.03 11.66
N LYS A 106 2.86 -1.63 12.28
CA LYS A 106 2.90 -0.73 13.45
C LYS A 106 3.65 -1.35 14.63
N ASP A 107 3.53 -2.65 14.84
CA ASP A 107 4.23 -3.35 15.92
C ASP A 107 5.75 -3.46 15.61
N ILE A 108 6.12 -3.66 14.34
CA ILE A 108 7.52 -3.59 13.88
C ILE A 108 8.06 -2.17 14.06
N ASP A 109 7.33 -1.14 13.65
CA ASP A 109 7.74 0.26 13.83
C ASP A 109 7.89 0.62 15.31
N LYS A 110 7.01 0.15 16.20
CA LYS A 110 7.20 0.35 17.65
C LYS A 110 8.41 -0.39 18.20
N LYS A 111 8.71 -1.58 17.68
CA LYS A 111 9.79 -2.45 18.19
C LYS A 111 11.16 -2.06 17.66
N TYR A 112 11.24 -1.59 16.41
CA TYR A 112 12.47 -1.31 15.68
C TYR A 112 12.61 0.13 15.21
N GLY A 113 11.52 0.90 15.20
CA GLY A 113 11.54 2.36 15.07
C GLY A 113 12.11 2.96 16.34
N LYS A 114 13.43 2.77 16.52
CA LYS A 114 14.23 3.67 17.33
C LYS A 114 13.98 5.06 16.76
N GLU A 115 13.33 5.91 17.55
CA GLU A 115 13.27 7.33 17.29
C GLU A 115 14.69 7.82 17.02
N PHE A 116 14.88 8.42 15.86
CA PHE A 116 16.07 9.21 15.58
C PHE A 116 15.95 10.47 16.45
N ASN A 117 16.28 10.35 17.73
CA ASN A 117 16.22 11.46 18.66
C ASN A 117 17.46 12.33 18.45
N GLU A 118 17.32 13.34 17.58
CA GLU A 118 18.40 14.27 17.26
C GLU A 118 18.96 14.96 18.51
N GLU A 119 18.14 15.21 19.53
CA GLU A 119 18.58 15.81 20.78
C GLU A 119 19.46 14.85 21.59
N GLU A 120 19.08 13.57 21.69
CA GLU A 120 19.89 12.55 22.36
C GLU A 120 21.23 12.34 21.65
N ILE A 121 21.22 12.27 20.31
CA ILE A 121 22.43 12.12 19.49
C ILE A 121 23.34 13.35 19.65
N LYS A 122 22.78 14.56 19.63
CA LYS A 122 23.52 15.81 19.81
C LYS A 122 24.09 15.93 21.22
N ALA A 123 23.32 15.55 22.25
CA ALA A 123 23.78 15.51 23.63
C ALA A 123 24.94 14.52 23.81
N ARG A 124 24.83 13.30 23.25
CA ARG A 124 25.92 12.31 23.27
C ARG A 124 27.18 12.83 22.58
N LYS A 125 27.03 13.50 21.44
CA LYS A 125 28.16 14.07 20.71
C LYS A 125 28.86 15.18 21.51
N ALA A 126 28.09 16.06 22.14
CA ALA A 126 28.64 17.12 22.97
C ALA A 126 29.38 16.58 24.20
N GLU A 127 28.84 15.54 24.86
CA GLU A 127 29.50 14.87 26.00
C GLU A 127 30.82 14.21 25.59
N LEU A 128 30.84 13.50 24.46
CA LEU A 128 32.08 12.91 23.91
C LEU A 128 33.14 13.97 23.64
N GLN A 129 32.76 15.09 23.01
CA GLN A 129 33.68 16.16 22.66
C GLN A 129 34.26 16.84 23.92
N LYS A 130 33.45 16.95 24.98
CA LYS A 130 33.92 17.46 26.28
C LYS A 130 34.90 16.48 26.93
N GLN A 131 34.62 15.17 26.90
CA GLN A 131 35.52 14.16 27.44
C GLN A 131 36.85 14.10 26.68
N GLU A 132 36.83 14.20 25.35
CA GLU A 132 38.05 14.28 24.52
C GLU A 132 38.91 15.49 24.91
N SER A 133 38.30 16.68 24.99
CA SER A 133 39.04 17.90 25.37
C SER A 133 39.62 17.84 26.79
N ALA A 134 38.92 17.18 27.72
CA ALA A 134 39.39 16.98 29.08
C ALA A 134 40.55 15.98 29.13
N SER A 135 40.46 14.89 28.35
CA SER A 135 41.54 13.91 28.21
C SER A 135 42.79 14.55 27.58
N GLU A 136 42.63 15.32 26.51
CA GLU A 136 43.74 16.02 25.86
C GLU A 136 44.44 17.01 26.80
N ALA A 137 43.67 17.78 27.58
CA ALA A 137 44.25 18.69 28.56
C ALA A 137 45.02 17.94 29.66
N GLN A 138 44.48 16.81 30.10
CA GLN A 138 45.11 15.98 31.12
C GLN A 138 46.36 15.28 30.58
N GLU A 139 46.35 14.84 29.33
CA GLU A 139 47.49 14.27 28.63
C GLU A 139 48.60 15.31 28.42
N GLN A 140 48.27 16.53 27.97
CA GLN A 140 49.25 17.62 27.84
C GLN A 140 49.87 17.99 29.19
N GLN A 141 49.09 17.99 30.26
CA GLN A 141 49.59 18.29 31.60
C GLN A 141 50.52 17.18 32.09
N THR A 142 50.14 15.92 31.85
CA THR A 142 50.96 14.75 32.18
C THR A 142 52.26 14.74 31.36
N GLU A 143 52.20 15.06 30.07
CA GLU A 143 53.36 15.17 29.19
C GLU A 143 54.32 16.29 29.66
N ALA A 144 53.78 17.47 30.00
CA ALA A 144 54.57 18.57 30.53
C ALA A 144 55.26 18.23 31.86
N ASP A 145 54.58 17.50 32.75
CA ASP A 145 55.16 17.06 34.03
C ASP A 145 56.24 15.98 33.83
N LEU A 146 56.03 15.05 32.89
CA LEU A 146 57.04 14.06 32.50
C LEU A 146 58.28 14.73 31.88
N LEU A 147 58.09 15.72 31.01
CA LEU A 147 59.19 16.49 30.41
C LEU A 147 60.01 17.23 31.48
N LYS A 148 59.36 17.87 32.45
CA LYS A 148 60.06 18.51 33.58
C LYS A 148 60.85 17.53 34.44
N GLN A 149 60.36 16.30 34.62
CA GLN A 149 61.11 15.27 35.33
C GLN A 149 62.34 14.81 34.54
N LEU A 150 62.24 14.72 33.22
CA LEU A 150 63.36 14.37 32.34
C LEU A 150 64.43 15.47 32.23
N GLU A 151 64.06 16.75 32.25
CA GLU A 151 65.03 17.86 32.25
C GLU A 151 65.83 18.00 33.57
N ASN A 152 65.33 17.45 34.67
CA ASN A 152 65.98 17.47 35.98
C ASN A 152 66.84 16.22 36.28
N LEU A 153 67.05 15.36 35.27
CA LEU A 153 67.92 14.17 35.29
C LEU A 153 69.25 14.43 34.60
#